data_AF-A0A1I3DVT2-F1
#
_entry.id   AF-A0A1I3DVT2-F1
#
_cell.length_a   1.000
_cell.length_b   1.000
_cell.length_c   1.000
_cell.angle_alpha   90.00
_cell.angle_beta   90.00
_cell.angle_gamma   90.00
#
_symmetry.space_group_name_H-M   'P 1'
#
loop_
_entity.id
_entity.type
_entity.pdbx_description
1 polymer ?
#
loop_
_entity_poly.entity_id
_entity_poly.type
_entity_poly.pdbx_seq_one_letter_code
_entity_poly.pdbx_strand_id
1 'polypeptide(L)'
;MNIAETHHATDAASMGQVVADHIIENRLDEAEALLQELNDAYPETRNKLVFPVMIAIQRGFTTEAWQLVNGLPDDQCPELKALCLRQMNDPSWYGYAESCVDHPDANIRKAMRNLLDRSEADDIHPFYR
;
A
#
# COMPACT_ATOMS: atom_id res chain seq x y z
N MET A 1 8.93 -21.54 19.48
CA MET A 1 8.78 -21.08 18.08
C MET A 1 7.77 -22.02 17.44
N ASN A 2 6.54 -21.54 17.25
CA ASN A 2 5.38 -22.38 16.98
C ASN A 2 5.24 -22.58 15.46
N ILE A 3 5.37 -23.81 14.99
CA ILE A 3 5.44 -24.14 13.55
C ILE A 3 4.13 -23.77 12.83
N ALA A 4 3.00 -23.80 13.55
CA ALA A 4 1.70 -23.39 13.03
C ALA A 4 1.61 -21.88 12.70
N GLU A 5 2.19 -21.01 13.53
CA GLU A 5 2.21 -19.56 13.27
C GLU A 5 3.05 -19.23 12.03
N THR A 6 4.12 -20.00 11.79
CA THR A 6 5.00 -19.80 10.64
C THR A 6 4.33 -20.24 9.33
N HIS A 7 3.51 -21.30 9.36
CA HIS A 7 2.77 -21.77 8.19
C HIS A 7 1.67 -20.77 7.79
N HIS A 8 0.83 -20.35 8.75
CA HIS A 8 -0.22 -19.35 8.51
C HIS A 8 0.30 -18.01 7.99
N ALA A 9 1.42 -17.52 8.53
CA ALA A 9 2.04 -16.29 8.04
C ALA A 9 2.57 -16.41 6.60
N THR A 10 3.08 -17.59 6.23
CA THR A 10 3.56 -17.87 4.87
C THR A 10 2.39 -17.92 3.88
N ASP A 11 1.26 -18.49 4.29
CA ASP A 11 0.06 -18.60 3.48
C ASP A 11 -0.61 -17.22 3.28
N ALA A 12 -0.73 -16.41 4.34
CA ALA A 12 -1.25 -15.04 4.26
C ALA A 12 -0.39 -14.14 3.37
N ALA A 13 0.95 -14.23 3.50
CA ALA A 13 1.88 -13.48 2.66
C ALA A 13 1.77 -13.88 1.17
N SER A 14 1.62 -15.17 0.89
CA SER A 14 1.45 -15.68 -0.47
C SER A 14 0.14 -15.19 -1.10
N MET A 15 -0.97 -15.24 -0.36
CA MET A 15 -2.25 -14.68 -0.80
C MET A 15 -2.16 -13.16 -1.02
N GLY A 16 -1.51 -12.43 -0.11
CA GLY A 16 -1.27 -10.99 -0.25
C GLY A 16 -0.46 -10.63 -1.49
N GLN A 17 0.52 -11.46 -1.87
CA GLN A 17 1.26 -11.28 -3.12
C GLN A 17 0.35 -11.43 -4.35
N VAL A 18 -0.53 -12.43 -4.36
CA VAL A 18 -1.47 -12.63 -5.48
C VAL A 18 -2.47 -11.46 -5.59
N VAL A 19 -2.92 -10.90 -4.46
CA VAL A 19 -3.71 -9.66 -4.45
C VAL A 19 -2.93 -8.52 -5.12
N ALA A 20 -1.66 -8.34 -4.75
CA ALA A 20 -0.81 -7.31 -5.36
C ALA A 20 -0.64 -7.52 -6.88
N ASP A 21 -0.44 -8.76 -7.32
CA ASP A 21 -0.30 -9.09 -8.74
C ASP A 21 -1.58 -8.77 -9.53
N HIS A 22 -2.76 -9.07 -8.99
CA HIS A 22 -4.04 -8.69 -9.60
C HIS A 22 -4.23 -7.17 -9.70
N ILE A 23 -3.84 -6.41 -8.67
CA ILE A 23 -3.85 -4.94 -8.71
C ILE A 23 -2.91 -4.42 -9.80
N ILE A 24 -1.68 -4.97 -9.89
CA ILE A 24 -0.71 -4.55 -10.91
C ILE A 24 -1.24 -4.82 -12.33
N GLU A 25 -1.90 -5.96 -12.53
CA GLU A 25 -2.50 -6.35 -13.80
C GLU A 25 -3.88 -5.72 -14.07
N ASN A 26 -4.33 -4.81 -13.20
CA ASN A 26 -5.63 -4.13 -13.29
C ASN A 26 -6.84 -5.08 -13.30
N ARG A 27 -6.69 -6.25 -12.66
CA ARG A 27 -7.74 -7.26 -12.42
C ARG A 27 -8.43 -6.98 -11.08
N LEU A 28 -9.15 -5.86 -11.01
CA LEU A 28 -9.58 -5.25 -9.75
C LEU A 28 -10.69 -6.02 -9.04
N ASP A 29 -11.58 -6.65 -9.80
CA ASP A 29 -12.67 -7.46 -9.24
C ASP A 29 -12.11 -8.74 -8.61
N GLU A 30 -11.13 -9.38 -9.28
CA GLU A 30 -10.42 -10.52 -8.74
C GLU A 30 -9.56 -10.14 -7.52
N ALA A 31 -8.90 -8.97 -7.55
CA ALA A 31 -8.14 -8.47 -6.42
C ALA A 31 -9.03 -8.25 -5.18
N GLU A 32 -10.21 -7.67 -5.35
CA GLU A 32 -11.15 -7.39 -4.27
C GLU A 32 -11.75 -8.68 -3.69
N ALA A 33 -12.14 -9.63 -4.54
CA ALA A 33 -12.62 -10.93 -4.10
C ALA A 33 -11.55 -11.68 -3.29
N LEU A 34 -10.31 -11.73 -3.79
CA LEU A 34 -9.21 -12.40 -3.10
C LEU A 34 -8.81 -11.69 -1.80
N LEU A 35 -8.88 -10.34 -1.77
CA LEU A 35 -8.65 -9.58 -0.55
C LEU A 35 -9.69 -9.90 0.53
N GLN A 36 -10.96 -10.08 0.14
CA GLN A 36 -12.01 -10.50 1.07
C GLN A 36 -11.72 -11.90 1.63
N GLU A 37 -11.34 -12.86 0.77
CA GLU A 37 -10.93 -14.20 1.21
C GLU A 37 -9.73 -14.17 2.17
N LEU A 38 -8.71 -13.36 1.85
CA LEU A 38 -7.55 -13.16 2.72
C LEU A 38 -7.98 -12.64 4.10
N ASN A 39 -8.82 -11.62 4.14
CA ASN A 39 -9.28 -11.00 5.38
C ASN A 39 -10.20 -11.92 6.22
N ASP A 40 -10.92 -12.83 5.58
CA ASP A 40 -11.77 -13.80 6.28
C ASP A 40 -10.95 -14.96 6.84
N ALA A 41 -9.92 -15.41 6.11
CA ALA A 41 -8.97 -16.41 6.59
C ALA A 41 -8.01 -15.85 7.67
N TYR A 42 -7.60 -14.58 7.53
CA TYR A 42 -6.59 -13.91 8.36
C TYR A 42 -7.07 -12.51 8.82
N PRO A 43 -7.97 -12.42 9.81
CA PRO A 43 -8.58 -11.16 10.24
C PRO A 43 -7.63 -10.00 10.55
N GLU A 44 -6.38 -10.28 10.95
CA GLU A 44 -5.33 -9.29 11.20
C GLU A 44 -4.90 -8.52 9.95
N THR A 45 -5.13 -9.08 8.75
CA THR A 45 -4.79 -8.42 7.49
C THR A 45 -5.74 -7.28 7.15
N ARG A 46 -6.89 -7.17 7.81
CA ARG A 46 -7.84 -6.06 7.63
C ARG A 46 -7.23 -4.69 7.91
N ASN A 47 -6.16 -4.65 8.72
CA ASN A 47 -5.42 -3.43 9.01
C ASN A 47 -4.41 -3.05 7.91
N LYS A 48 -4.23 -3.88 6.87
CA LYS A 48 -3.33 -3.63 5.74
C LYS A 48 -4.05 -2.84 4.66
N LEU A 49 -4.17 -1.53 4.88
CA LEU A 49 -4.96 -0.64 4.02
C LEU A 49 -4.37 -0.40 2.62
N VAL A 50 -3.12 -0.82 2.37
CA VAL A 50 -2.50 -0.66 1.04
C VAL A 50 -3.34 -1.27 -0.07
N PHE A 51 -3.87 -2.48 0.10
CA PHE A 51 -4.67 -3.14 -0.94
C PHE A 51 -5.99 -2.42 -1.25
N PRO A 52 -6.89 -2.16 -0.28
CA PRO A 52 -8.14 -1.48 -0.57
C PRO A 52 -7.93 -0.05 -1.09
N VAL A 53 -6.89 0.66 -0.64
CA VAL A 53 -6.54 1.99 -1.16
C VAL A 53 -6.12 1.91 -2.63
N MET A 54 -5.23 0.97 -2.98
CA MET A 54 -4.76 0.84 -4.37
C MET A 54 -5.89 0.42 -5.32
N ILE A 55 -6.77 -0.49 -4.90
CA ILE A 55 -7.96 -0.87 -5.67
C ILE A 55 -8.86 0.35 -5.92
N ALA A 56 -9.16 1.14 -4.88
CA ALA A 56 -10.00 2.32 -5.00
C ALA A 56 -9.37 3.38 -5.94
N ILE A 57 -8.07 3.65 -5.81
CA ILE A 57 -7.34 4.57 -6.70
C ILE A 57 -7.39 4.11 -8.16
N GLN A 58 -7.12 2.83 -8.44
CA GLN A 58 -7.13 2.31 -9.81
C GLN A 58 -8.53 2.31 -10.44
N ARG A 59 -9.59 2.19 -9.64
CA ARG A 59 -10.98 2.39 -10.09
C ARG A 59 -11.36 3.87 -10.29
N GLY A 60 -10.50 4.82 -9.94
CA GLY A 60 -10.78 6.25 -9.97
C GLY A 60 -11.55 6.78 -8.76
N PHE A 61 -11.78 5.94 -7.74
CA PHE A 61 -12.50 6.24 -6.50
C PHE A 61 -11.57 6.86 -5.46
N THR A 62 -11.02 8.03 -5.81
CA THR A 62 -9.96 8.66 -5.01
C THR A 62 -10.48 9.19 -3.68
N THR A 63 -11.73 9.64 -3.62
CA THR A 63 -12.38 10.11 -2.38
C THR A 63 -12.56 8.96 -1.40
N GLU A 64 -12.97 7.79 -1.90
CA GLU A 64 -13.13 6.56 -1.14
C GLU A 64 -11.77 6.10 -0.61
N ALA A 65 -10.73 6.13 -1.45
CA ALA A 65 -9.36 5.85 -1.03
C ALA A 65 -8.89 6.78 0.11
N TRP A 66 -9.23 8.07 0.04
CA TRP A 66 -8.92 9.03 1.09
C TRP A 66 -9.68 8.74 2.39
N GLN A 67 -10.95 8.37 2.32
CA GLN A 67 -11.77 8.01 3.49
C GLN A 67 -11.22 6.81 4.27
N LEU A 68 -10.52 5.89 3.60
CA LEU A 68 -9.88 4.75 4.26
C LEU A 68 -8.72 5.17 5.19
N VAL A 69 -8.02 6.25 4.86
CA VAL A 69 -6.75 6.61 5.54
C VAL A 69 -6.83 7.91 6.33
N ASN A 70 -7.80 8.79 6.05
CA ASN A 70 -7.84 10.13 6.65
C ASN A 70 -8.20 10.14 8.15
N GLY A 71 -8.86 9.10 8.64
CA GLY A 71 -9.18 8.93 10.06
C GLY A 71 -8.02 8.36 10.89
N LEU A 72 -6.95 7.91 10.24
CA LEU A 72 -5.77 7.36 10.91
C LEU A 72 -4.83 8.48 11.39
N PRO A 73 -3.99 8.23 12.41
CA PRO A 73 -2.85 9.08 12.73
C PRO A 73 -1.96 9.37 11.52
N ASP A 74 -1.31 10.53 11.48
CA ASP A 74 -0.45 10.95 10.36
C ASP A 74 0.80 10.09 10.17
N ASP A 75 1.28 9.47 11.24
CA ASP A 75 2.46 8.60 11.24
C ASP A 75 2.15 7.14 10.87
N GLN A 76 0.88 6.74 10.78
CA GLN A 76 0.53 5.33 10.60
C GLN A 76 0.70 4.83 9.16
N CYS A 77 0.28 5.63 8.17
CA CYS A 77 0.40 5.31 6.74
C CYS A 77 0.60 6.59 5.91
N PRO A 78 1.65 7.38 6.22
CA PRO A 78 1.86 8.67 5.58
C PRO A 78 1.93 8.58 4.05
N GLU A 79 2.49 7.48 3.52
CA GLU A 79 2.65 7.20 2.09
C GLU A 79 1.32 7.05 1.37
N LEU A 80 0.33 6.41 2.00
CA LEU A 80 -1.01 6.27 1.41
C LEU A 80 -1.75 7.60 1.43
N LYS A 81 -1.58 8.40 2.50
CA LYS A 81 -2.15 9.75 2.57
C LYS A 81 -1.59 10.65 1.48
N ALA A 82 -0.26 10.68 1.31
CA ALA A 82 0.40 11.46 0.26
C ALA A 82 -0.06 11.01 -1.15
N LEU A 83 -0.17 9.71 -1.39
CA LEU A 83 -0.65 9.17 -2.66
C LEU A 83 -2.10 9.60 -2.95
N CYS A 84 -3.00 9.49 -1.98
CA CYS A 84 -4.39 9.93 -2.14
C CYS A 84 -4.47 11.43 -2.45
N LEU A 85 -3.73 12.27 -1.72
CA LEU A 85 -3.69 13.72 -1.97
C LEU A 85 -3.17 14.05 -3.38
N ARG A 86 -2.12 13.36 -3.83
CA ARG A 86 -1.60 13.50 -5.20
C ARG A 86 -2.66 13.17 -6.24
N GLN A 87 -3.37 12.06 -6.07
CA GLN A 87 -4.41 11.63 -7.00
C GLN A 87 -5.62 12.57 -7.02
N MET A 88 -5.91 13.26 -5.91
CA MET A 88 -6.93 14.31 -5.83
C MET A 88 -6.47 15.68 -6.39
N ASN A 89 -5.21 15.79 -6.85
CA ASN A 89 -4.57 17.05 -7.22
C ASN A 89 -4.48 18.08 -6.07
N ASP A 90 -4.46 17.62 -4.81
CA ASP A 90 -4.28 18.50 -3.66
C ASP A 90 -2.78 18.81 -3.46
N PRO A 91 -2.34 20.07 -3.62
CA PRO A 91 -0.91 20.42 -3.60
C PRO A 91 -0.21 20.15 -2.27
N SER A 92 -0.95 19.93 -1.18
CA SER A 92 -0.37 19.56 0.11
C SER A 92 0.35 18.20 0.08
N TRP A 93 0.06 17.34 -0.91
CA TRP A 93 0.72 16.05 -1.10
C TRP A 93 2.24 16.19 -1.13
N TYR A 94 2.75 17.26 -1.74
CA TYR A 94 4.17 17.48 -1.92
C TYR A 94 4.87 17.73 -0.58
N GLY A 95 4.33 18.63 0.25
CA GLY A 95 4.87 18.90 1.58
C GLY A 95 4.80 17.66 2.48
N TYR A 96 3.72 16.88 2.35
CA TYR A 96 3.56 15.61 3.04
C TYR A 96 4.68 14.63 2.65
N ALA A 97 4.92 14.43 1.36
CA ALA A 97 5.98 13.56 0.86
C ALA A 97 7.38 14.04 1.26
N GLU A 98 7.67 15.35 1.17
CA GLU A 98 8.96 15.92 1.59
C GLU A 98 9.25 15.66 3.06
N SER A 99 8.26 15.83 3.94
CA SER A 99 8.44 15.60 5.38
C SER A 99 8.78 14.15 5.74
N CYS A 100 8.51 13.21 4.83
CA CYS A 100 8.68 11.77 5.03
C CYS A 100 9.77 11.16 4.14
N VAL A 101 10.56 11.97 3.42
CA VAL A 101 11.59 11.48 2.48
C VAL A 101 12.70 10.67 3.19
N ASP A 102 12.95 10.97 4.47
CA ASP A 102 13.93 10.32 5.35
C ASP A 102 13.27 9.57 6.52
N HIS A 103 12.00 9.17 6.37
CA HIS A 103 11.26 8.40 7.36
C HIS A 103 12.05 7.15 7.84
N PRO A 104 11.98 6.69 9.10
CA PRO A 104 12.75 5.52 9.57
C PRO A 104 12.39 4.21 8.83
N ASP A 105 11.14 4.06 8.39
CA ASP A 105 10.69 2.92 7.57
C ASP A 105 11.17 3.04 6.12
N ALA A 106 11.89 2.01 5.63
CA ALA A 106 12.46 1.98 4.29
C ALA A 106 11.41 1.98 3.16
N ASN A 107 10.27 1.33 3.36
CA ASN A 107 9.20 1.29 2.37
C ASN A 107 8.52 2.66 2.24
N ILE A 108 8.33 3.35 3.37
CA ILE A 108 7.78 4.70 3.38
C ILE A 108 8.73 5.66 2.65
N ARG A 109 10.04 5.64 2.97
CA ARG A 109 11.03 6.48 2.26
C ARG A 109 10.98 6.25 0.76
N LYS A 110 10.99 4.98 0.34
CA LYS A 110 10.94 4.60 -1.08
C LYS A 110 9.66 5.12 -1.73
N ALA A 111 8.50 4.94 -1.10
CA ALA A 111 7.23 5.44 -1.62
C ALA A 111 7.23 6.96 -1.79
N MET A 112 7.72 7.71 -0.79
CA MET A 112 7.79 9.17 -0.84
C MET A 112 8.76 9.69 -1.89
N ARG A 113 9.95 9.08 -2.00
CA ARG A 113 10.92 9.39 -3.05
C ARG A 113 10.35 9.12 -4.44
N ASN A 114 9.63 8.02 -4.61
CA ASN A 114 8.92 7.71 -5.86
C ASN A 114 7.83 8.75 -6.18
N LEU A 115 7.07 9.22 -5.18
CA LEU A 115 6.05 10.26 -5.38
C LEU A 115 6.67 11.60 -5.82
N LEU A 116 7.89 11.90 -5.36
CA LEU A 116 8.65 13.10 -5.67
C LEU A 116 9.53 12.98 -6.94
N ASP A 117 9.48 11.85 -7.64
CA ASP A 117 10.36 11.52 -8.78
C ASP A 117 11.87 11.59 -8.42
N ARG A 118 12.22 11.17 -7.20
CA ARG A 118 13.59 11.15 -6.62
C ARG A 118 14.10 9.75 -6.28
N SER A 119 13.53 8.73 -6.89
CA SER A 119 13.93 7.34 -6.67
C SER A 119 15.43 7.15 -6.98
N GLU A 120 16.17 6.55 -6.05
CA GLU A 120 17.57 6.18 -6.25
C GLU A 120 17.68 4.75 -6.82
N ALA A 121 18.86 4.37 -7.33
CA ALA A 121 19.09 3.03 -7.88
C ALA A 121 18.90 1.89 -6.87
N ASP A 122 18.91 2.19 -5.56
CA ASP A 122 18.62 1.24 -4.47
C ASP A 122 17.13 1.14 -4.16
N ASP A 123 16.29 2.01 -4.74
CA ASP A 123 14.84 1.88 -4.74
C ASP A 123 14.34 0.88 -5.81
N ILE A 124 15.22 0.44 -6.72
CA ILE A 124 14.92 -0.59 -7.73
C ILE A 124 15.30 -1.96 -7.16
N HIS A 125 14.32 -2.88 -7.11
CA HIS A 125 14.54 -4.23 -6.59
C HIS A 125 15.66 -4.95 -7.38
N PRO A 126 16.60 -5.68 -6.74
CA PRO A 126 17.80 -6.22 -7.38
C PRO A 126 17.55 -7.13 -8.59
N PHE A 127 16.36 -7.73 -8.71
CA PHE A 127 15.96 -8.54 -9.86
C PHE A 127 15.64 -7.75 -11.13
N TYR A 128 15.59 -6.41 -11.05
CA TYR A 128 15.36 -5.52 -12.18
C TYR A 128 16.60 -4.66 -12.52
N ARG A 129 17.79 -5.04 -12.04
CA ARG A 129 19.08 -4.51 -12.51
C ARG A 129 19.60 -5.33 -13.69
#